data_AF-A0A933IVG9-F1
#
_entry.id   AF-A0A933IVG9-F1
#
_cell.length_a   1.000
_cell.length_b   1.000
_cell.length_c   1.000
_cell.angle_alpha   90.00
_cell.angle_beta   90.00
_cell.angle_gamma   90.00
#
_symmetry.space_group_name_H-M   'P 1'
#
loop_
_entity.id
_entity.type
_entity.pdbx_description
1 polymer ?
#
loop_
_entity_poly.entity_id
_entity_poly.type
_entity_poly.pdbx_seq_one_letter_code
_entity_poly.pdbx_strand_id
1 'polypeptide(L)' 'MKILQINKFYYLKGGSERHVFSLSRLLREAGYEVVPFAMADENNEITPYSRYFSRPVSLENFNLKNIFKLF' A
#
# COMPACT_ATOMS: atom_id res chain seq x y z
N MET A 1 -2.46 19.99 -3.69
CA MET A 1 -2.26 18.85 -4.62
C MET A 1 -2.56 17.56 -3.87
N LYS A 2 -3.15 16.57 -4.54
CA LYS A 2 -3.47 15.25 -3.97
C LYS A 2 -2.54 14.20 -4.56
N ILE A 3 -1.94 13.38 -3.70
CA ILE A 3 -0.93 12.38 -4.06
C ILE A 3 -1.42 11.00 -3.61
N LEU A 4 -1.43 10.04 -4.54
CA LEU A 4 -1.74 8.65 -4.26
C LEU A 4 -0.43 7.88 -4.02
N GLN A 5 -0.28 7.33 -2.82
CA GLN A 5 0.85 6.48 -2.42
C GLN A 5 0.42 5.02 -2.48
N ILE A 6 1.02 4.25 -3.39
CA ILE A 6 0.68 2.84 -3.62
C ILE A 6 1.83 1.95 -3.14
N ASN A 7 1.54 1.06 -2.21
CA ASN A 7 2.46 -0.01 -1.80
C ASN A 7 1.63 -1.27 -1.47
N LYS A 8 2.20 -2.46 -1.67
CA LYS A 8 1.52 -3.73 -1.34
C LYS A 8 1.10 -3.79 0.14
N PHE A 9 1.97 -3.33 1.04
CA PHE A 9 1.77 -3.36 2.48
C PHE A 9 1.60 -1.94 3.02
N TYR A 10 0.58 -1.73 3.85
CA TYR A 10 0.40 -0.47 4.57
C TYR A 10 0.75 -0.65 6.06
N TYR A 11 1.88 -1.32 6.31
CA TYR A 11 2.50 -1.55 7.62
C TYR A 11 4.00 -1.78 7.43
N LEU A 12 4.79 -1.72 8.50
CA LEU A 12 6.24 -1.91 8.39
C LEU A 12 6.60 -3.40 8.18
N LYS A 13 6.73 -3.81 6.92
CA LYS A 13 7.25 -5.14 6.54
C LYS A 13 8.75 -5.11 6.24
N GLY A 14 9.24 -4.04 5.63
CA GLY A 14 10.65 -3.85 5.30
C GLY A 14 11.02 -2.39 5.01
N GLY A 15 12.12 -2.19 4.27
CA GLY A 15 12.66 -0.85 3.98
C GLY A 15 11.79 -0.02 3.03
N SER A 16 11.08 -0.66 2.10
CA SER A 16 10.18 -0.01 1.15
C SER A 16 9.05 0.73 1.85
N GLU A 17 8.45 0.11 2.87
CA GLU A 17 7.32 0.71 3.59
C GLU A 17 7.80 1.86 4.48
N ARG A 18 8.99 1.74 5.09
CA ARG A 18 9.62 2.86 5.82
C ARG A 18 9.81 4.07 4.90
N HIS A 19 10.22 3.87 3.66
CA HIS A 19 10.33 4.96 2.68
C HIS A 19 8.96 5.58 2.35
N VAL A 20 7.96 4.76 2.05
CA VAL A 20 6.57 5.18 1.78
C VAL A 20 6.00 6.03 2.92
N PHE A 21 6.14 5.59 4.16
CA PHE A 21 5.65 6.33 5.33
C PHE A 21 6.43 7.64 5.55
N SER A 22 7.75 7.61 5.42
CA SER A 22 8.60 8.80 5.57
C SER A 22 8.29 9.86 4.52
N LEU A 23 8.15 9.45 3.26
CA LEU A 23 7.78 10.34 2.17
C LEU A 23 6.35 10.88 2.35
N SER A 24 5.41 10.03 2.74
CA SER A 24 4.03 10.46 3.05
C SER A 24 4.00 11.51 4.15
N ARG A 25 4.83 11.37 5.20
CA ARG A 25 4.96 12.36 6.28
C ARG A 25 5.47 13.69 5.74
N LEU A 26 6.59 13.68 5.00
CA LEU A 26 7.19 14.90 4.44
C LEU A 26 6.24 15.63 3.49
N LEU A 27 5.49 14.89 2.67
CA LEU A 27 4.50 15.48 1.76
C LEU A 27 3.33 16.11 2.52
N ARG A 28 2.85 15.48 3.60
CA ARG A 28 1.80 16.06 4.46
C ARG A 28 2.29 17.32 5.18
N GLU A 29 3.53 17.30 5.68
CA GLU A 29 4.17 18.47 6.30
C GLU A 29 4.34 19.62 5.32
N ALA A 30 4.54 19.33 4.03
CA ALA A 30 4.55 20.33 2.95
C ALA A 30 3.14 20.80 2.53
N GLY A 31 2.07 20.37 3.20
CA GLY A 31 0.69 20.78 2.93
C GLY A 31 -0.03 20.00 1.83
N TYR A 32 0.52 18.86 1.39
CA TYR A 32 -0.14 18.01 0.41
C TYR A 32 -1.07 16.99 1.06
N GLU A 33 -2.16 16.67 0.37
CA GLU A 33 -3.02 15.56 0.75
C GLU A 33 -2.42 14.26 0.22
N VAL A 34 -2.13 13.31 1.11
CA VAL A 34 -1.56 12.00 0.75
C VAL A 34 -2.54 10.89 1.10
N VAL A 35 -3.01 10.20 0.07
CA VAL A 35 -3.96 9.08 0.16
C VAL A 35 -3.18 7.77 -0.02
N PRO A 36 -3.19 6.85 0.95
CA PRO A 36 -2.62 5.53 0.80
C PRO A 36 -3.55 4.59 0.03
N PHE A 37 -2.95 3.66 -0.72
CA PHE A 37 -3.63 2.50 -1.30
C PHE A 37 -2.73 1.28 -1.18
N ALA A 38 -3.28 0.18 -0.67
CA ALA A 38 -2.54 -1.06 -0.49
C ALA A 38 -3.45 -2.30 -0.66
N MET A 39 -2.91 -3.47 -0.36
CA MET A 39 -3.74 -4.65 -0.10
C MET A 39 -4.33 -4.59 1.31
N ALA A 40 -5.54 -5.11 1.47
CA ALA A 40 -6.12 -5.34 2.78
C ALA A 40 -5.26 -6.34 3.55
N ASP A 41 -4.93 -6.01 4.79
CA ASP A 41 -4.12 -6.80 5.73
C ASP A 41 -4.54 -6.35 7.13
N GLU A 42 -4.57 -7.27 8.09
CA GLU A 42 -4.92 -7.00 9.49
C GLU A 42 -3.89 -6.09 10.18
N ASN A 43 -2.65 -6.11 9.68
CA ASN A 43 -1.55 -5.32 10.23
C ASN A 43 -1.52 -3.88 9.70
N ASN A 44 -2.35 -3.53 8.72
CA ASN A 44 -2.34 -2.21 8.11
C ASN A 44 -2.63 -1.10 9.14
N GLU A 45 -1.91 0.01 9.00
CA GLU A 45 -2.20 1.24 9.72
C GLU A 45 -3.63 1.72 9.45
N ILE A 46 -4.29 2.24 10.48
CA ILE A 46 -5.68 2.71 10.38
C ILE A 46 -5.73 3.90 9.41
N THR A 47 -6.67 3.84 8.46
CA THR A 47 -6.88 4.92 7.50
C THR A 47 -8.34 4.95 7.02
N PRO A 48 -8.94 6.13 6.78
CA PRO A 48 -10.29 6.24 6.22
C PRO A 48 -10.41 5.62 4.82
N TYR A 49 -9.28 5.35 4.16
CA TYR A 49 -9.22 4.80 2.82
C TYR A 49 -9.17 3.26 2.77
N SER A 50 -9.15 2.56 3.91
CA SER A 50 -9.00 1.10 3.96
C SER A 50 -10.06 0.35 3.16
N ARG A 51 -11.28 0.90 3.05
CA ARG A 51 -12.36 0.32 2.22
C ARG A 51 -12.07 0.24 0.73
N TYR A 52 -11.05 0.96 0.26
CA TYR A 52 -10.62 0.96 -1.13
C TYR A 52 -9.47 -0.02 -1.38
N PHE A 53 -8.85 -0.58 -0.35
CA PHE A 53 -7.71 -1.47 -0.52
C PHE A 53 -8.09 -2.73 -1.30
N SER A 54 -7.15 -3.20 -2.11
CA SER A 54 -7.36 -4.40 -2.91
C SER A 54 -7.45 -5.65 -2.04
N ARG A 55 -8.11 -6.71 -2.55
CA ARG A 55 -8.14 -8.01 -1.86
C ARG A 55 -6.73 -8.56 -1.70
N PRO A 56 -6.45 -9.34 -0.64
CA PRO A 56 -5.13 -9.92 -0.46
C PRO A 56 -4.71 -10.81 -1.64
N VAL A 57 -3.49 -10.62 -2.14
CA VAL A 57 -2.85 -11.48 -3.15
C VAL A 57 -1.51 -12.01 -2.61
N SER A 58 -1.44 -13.31 -2.35
CA SER A 58 -0.18 -13.99 -2.04
C SER A 58 0.50 -14.49 -3.32
N LEU A 59 1.82 -14.33 -3.33
CA LEU A 59 2.72 -14.78 -4.40
C LEU A 59 3.62 -15.94 -3.92
N GLU A 60 3.41 -16.43 -2.70
CA GLU A 60 4.24 -17.50 -2.10
C GLU A 60 4.15 -18.81 -2.89
N ASN A 61 3.04 -19.05 -3.59
CA ASN A 61 2.84 -20.21 -4.49
C ASN A 61 2.89 -19.77 -5.97
N PHE A 62 3.96 -19.05 -6.35
CA PHE A 62 4.15 -18.54 -7.71
C PHE A 62 4.25 -19.69 -8.72
N ASN A 63 3.25 -19.81 -9.58
CA ASN A 63 3.30 -20.62 -10.80
C ASN A 63 2.94 -19.69 -11.97
N LEU A 64 3.70 -19.73 -13.07
CA LEU A 64 3.44 -18.92 -14.28
C LEU A 64 2.00 -19.03 -14.78
N LYS A 65 1.33 -20.18 -14.56
CA LYS A 65 -0.10 -20.37 -14.87
C LYS A 65 -1.05 -19.47 -14.07
N ASN A 66 -0.65 -19.01 -12.88
CA ASN A 66 -1.47 -18.16 -12.01
C ASN A 66 -1.36 -16.66 -12.36
N ILE A 67 -0.37 -16.26 -13.17
CA ILE A 67 -0.17 -14.87 -13.59
C ILE A 67 -1.32 -14.38 -14.46
N PHE A 68 -1.81 -15.22 -15.38
CA PHE A 68 -2.94 -14.88 -16.24
C PHE A 68 -4.27 -14.73 -15.48
N LYS A 69 -4.34 -15.12 -14.20
CA LYS A 69 -5.52 -14.90 -13.35
C LYS A 69 -5.49 -13.57 -12.60
N LEU A 70 -4.38 -12.83 -12.69
CA LEU A 70 -4.15 -11.54 -12.01
C LEU A 70 -4.40 -10.34 -12.94
N PHE A 71 -4.59 -10.58 -14.24
CA PHE A 71 -4.95 -9.61 -15.28
C PHE A 71 -6.28 -10.02 -15.91
#